data_AF-A0A8T6KDU5-F1
#
_entry.id   AF-A0A8T6KDU5-F1
#
_cell.length_a   1.000
_cell.length_b   1.000
_cell.length_c   1.000
_cell.angle_alpha   90.00
_cell.angle_beta   90.00
_cell.angle_gamma   90.00
#
_symmetry.space_group_name_H-M   'P 1'
#
loop_
_entity.id
_entity.type
_entity.pdbx_description
1 polymer ?
#
loop_
_entity_poly.entity_id
_entity_poly.type
_entity_poly.pdbx_seq_one_letter_code
_entity_poly.pdbx_strand_id
1 'polypeptide(L)'
;MRHPDLDRYFDRLHQRTNKLGRKLVFMLELSVLDTGPGFAATMRQRPDADTDDIQCITECFVDYASSKPGPNSGLGLGRLLRQVRALDGFIRFRTSTAEAVFAGSSAQRDSSPMPHIAGDLPKVVGTVLTIAIPLAL
;
A
#
# COMPACT_ATOMS: atom_id res chain seq x y z
N MET A 1 -4.90 -8.15 -12.23
CA MET A 1 -3.89 -7.71 -13.20
C MET A 1 -2.52 -7.89 -12.54
N ARG A 2 -1.54 -8.56 -13.15
CA ARG A 2 -0.18 -8.61 -12.57
C ARG A 2 0.53 -7.31 -12.91
N HIS A 3 1.02 -6.61 -11.89
CA HIS A 3 1.79 -5.38 -12.08
C HIS A 3 3.26 -5.76 -12.37
N PRO A 4 3.87 -5.35 -13.48
CA PRO A 4 5.23 -5.77 -13.87
C PRO A 4 6.29 -5.52 -12.78
N ASP A 5 6.13 -4.45 -12.01
CA ASP A 5 7.02 -4.13 -10.89
C ASP A 5 6.82 -5.03 -9.67
N LEU A 6 5.60 -5.56 -9.46
CA LEU A 6 5.35 -6.59 -8.44
C LEU A 6 5.99 -7.91 -8.85
N ASP A 7 5.93 -8.29 -10.13
CA ASP A 7 6.62 -9.49 -10.61
C ASP A 7 8.13 -9.38 -10.34
N ARG A 8 8.75 -8.22 -10.62
CA ARG A 8 10.16 -7.95 -10.30
C ARG A 8 10.45 -8.01 -8.80
N TYR A 9 9.56 -7.49 -7.96
CA TYR A 9 9.68 -7.56 -6.51
C TYR A 9 9.67 -9.02 -6.02
N PHE A 10 8.69 -9.82 -6.44
CA PHE A 10 8.61 -11.23 -6.05
C PHE A 10 9.77 -12.07 -6.62
N ASP A 11 10.23 -11.74 -7.83
CA ASP A 11 11.43 -12.34 -8.42
C ASP A 11 12.69 -12.02 -7.63
N ARG A 12 12.78 -10.89 -6.92
CA ARG A 12 13.90 -10.60 -6.01
C ARG A 12 13.80 -11.40 -4.72
N LEU A 13 12.59 -11.65 -4.22
CA LEU A 13 12.36 -12.24 -2.90
C LEU A 13 12.35 -13.76 -2.84
N HIS A 14 12.27 -14.46 -3.98
CA HIS A 14 12.29 -15.91 -3.95
C HIS A 14 13.60 -16.45 -3.36
N GLN A 15 13.47 -17.27 -2.32
CA GLN A 15 14.62 -17.87 -1.64
C GLN A 15 14.77 -19.36 -1.95
N ARG A 16 13.66 -20.01 -2.34
CA ARG A 16 13.60 -21.46 -2.53
C ARG A 16 12.72 -21.83 -3.72
N THR A 17 12.86 -23.07 -4.14
CA THR A 17 12.03 -23.68 -5.18
C THR A 17 11.48 -24.99 -4.63
N ASN A 18 10.20 -25.29 -4.87
CA ASN A 18 9.62 -26.58 -4.47
C ASN A 18 10.03 -27.72 -5.44
N LYS A 19 9.61 -28.96 -5.13
CA LYS A 19 9.88 -30.15 -5.96
C LYS A 19 9.33 -30.06 -7.40
N LEU A 20 8.44 -29.11 -7.68
CA LEU A 20 7.83 -28.86 -8.99
C LEU A 20 8.47 -27.67 -9.72
N GLY A 21 9.61 -27.15 -9.26
CA GLY A 21 10.28 -26.03 -9.90
C GLY A 21 9.62 -24.66 -9.64
N ARG A 22 8.66 -24.56 -8.71
CA ARG A 22 7.97 -23.29 -8.42
C ARG A 22 8.73 -22.49 -7.37
N LYS A 23 8.96 -21.21 -7.65
CA LYS A 23 9.52 -20.24 -6.71
C LYS A 23 8.63 -20.14 -5.46
N LEU A 24 9.25 -20.14 -4.29
CA LEU A 24 8.60 -19.99 -2.99
C LEU A 24 9.06 -18.69 -2.34
N VAL A 25 8.08 -17.95 -1.81
CA VAL A 25 8.30 -16.76 -0.98
C VAL A 25 7.51 -16.98 0.30
N PHE A 26 8.19 -16.82 1.45
CA PHE A 26 7.55 -16.88 2.76
C PHE A 26 7.32 -15.46 3.24
N MET A 27 6.11 -15.17 3.70
CA MET A 27 5.73 -13.83 4.15
C MET A 27 4.93 -13.90 5.44
N LEU A 28 5.13 -12.89 6.29
CA LEU A 28 4.20 -12.52 7.34
C LEU A 28 3.25 -11.47 6.79
N GLU A 29 1.95 -11.77 6.77
CA GLU A 29 0.91 -10.82 6.39
C GLU A 29 0.15 -10.33 7.63
N LEU A 30 0.00 -9.01 7.73
CA LEU A 30 -0.89 -8.34 8.67
C LEU A 30 -1.92 -7.52 7.88
N SER A 31 -3.20 -7.84 8.05
CA SER A 31 -4.29 -7.11 7.40
C SER A 31 -5.15 -6.41 8.45
N VAL A 32 -5.33 -5.11 8.30
CA VAL A 32 -6.19 -4.24 9.12
C VAL A 32 -7.43 -3.88 8.31
N LEU A 33 -8.59 -4.19 8.87
CA LEU A 33 -9.88 -3.92 8.25
C LEU A 33 -10.61 -2.87 9.07
N ASP A 34 -11.05 -1.81 8.40
CA ASP A 34 -11.89 -0.76 8.96
C ASP A 34 -13.23 -0.74 8.22
N THR A 35 -14.33 -0.89 8.96
CA THR A 35 -15.71 -0.86 8.43
C THR A 35 -16.33 0.54 8.47
N GLY A 36 -15.55 1.57 8.79
CA GLY A 36 -15.99 2.96 8.72
C GLY A 36 -16.36 3.41 7.29
N PRO A 37 -16.58 4.72 7.07
CA PRO A 37 -16.90 5.27 5.75
C PRO A 37 -15.85 4.91 4.67
N GLY A 38 -14.63 4.59 5.11
CA GLY A 38 -13.48 4.37 4.26
C GLY A 38 -12.73 5.66 3.97
N PHE A 39 -11.45 5.54 3.64
CA PHE A 39 -10.57 6.68 3.49
C PHE A 39 -11.02 7.63 2.38
N ALA A 40 -11.33 7.09 1.19
CA ALA A 40 -11.71 7.91 0.05
C ALA A 40 -13.03 8.66 0.28
N ALA A 41 -14.01 8.03 0.94
CA ALA A 41 -15.25 8.69 1.33
C ALA A 41 -15.01 9.81 2.36
N THR A 42 -14.08 9.61 3.30
CA THR A 42 -13.70 10.62 4.30
C THR A 42 -13.01 11.82 3.66
N MET A 43 -12.15 11.60 2.65
CA MET A 43 -11.47 12.68 1.93
C MET A 43 -12.43 13.51 1.08
N ARG A 44 -13.43 12.88 0.44
CA ARG A 44 -14.46 13.58 -0.34
C ARG A 44 -15.39 14.48 0.47
N GLN A 45 -15.46 14.31 1.80
CA GLN A 45 -16.23 15.22 2.67
C GLN A 45 -15.54 16.59 2.85
N ARG A 46 -14.36 16.81 2.26
CA ARG A 46 -13.71 18.12 2.24
C ARG A 46 -14.39 19.04 1.22
N PRO A 47 -14.63 20.33 1.55
CA PRO A 47 -15.38 21.27 0.69
C PRO A 47 -14.83 21.44 -0.73
N ASP A 48 -13.55 21.14 -0.94
CA ASP A 48 -12.83 21.39 -2.19
C ASP A 48 -12.57 20.12 -3.04
N ALA A 49 -13.13 18.97 -2.64
CA ALA A 49 -12.73 17.67 -3.17
C ALA A 49 -13.70 17.11 -4.22
N ASP A 50 -13.64 17.62 -5.46
CA ASP A 50 -14.21 16.93 -6.64
C ASP A 50 -13.24 15.82 -7.09
N THR A 51 -12.88 14.94 -6.15
CA THR A 51 -11.68 14.12 -6.21
C THR A 51 -12.04 12.66 -6.51
N ASP A 52 -11.46 12.11 -7.58
CA ASP A 52 -11.56 10.70 -7.93
C ASP A 52 -10.93 9.79 -6.84
N ASP A 53 -11.38 8.54 -6.74
CA ASP A 53 -10.87 7.56 -5.77
C ASP A 53 -9.37 7.31 -5.94
N ILE A 54 -8.84 7.36 -7.18
CA ILE A 54 -7.41 7.29 -7.48
C ILE A 54 -6.66 8.51 -6.91
N GLN A 55 -7.23 9.70 -7.01
CA GLN A 55 -6.56 10.89 -6.48
C GLN A 55 -6.61 10.88 -4.95
N CYS A 56 -7.74 10.49 -4.35
CA CYS A 56 -7.85 10.28 -2.91
C CYS A 56 -6.81 9.28 -2.37
N ILE A 57 -6.60 8.16 -3.09
CA ILE A 57 -5.62 7.15 -2.68
C ILE A 57 -4.19 7.65 -2.84
N THR A 58 -3.90 8.41 -3.91
CA THR A 58 -2.58 9.02 -4.15
C THR A 58 -2.20 9.98 -3.03
N GLU A 59 -3.13 10.83 -2.62
CA GLU A 59 -2.94 11.77 -1.51
C GLU A 59 -2.64 11.07 -0.19
N CYS A 60 -3.11 9.84 0.04
CA CYS A 60 -2.75 9.06 1.24
C CYS A 60 -1.23 8.88 1.38
N PHE A 61 -0.56 8.62 0.26
CA PHE A 61 0.87 8.28 0.24
C PHE A 61 1.76 9.53 0.28
N VAL A 62 1.18 10.73 0.17
CA VAL A 62 1.88 11.98 0.41
C VAL A 62 2.01 12.19 1.91
N ASP A 63 3.25 12.36 2.39
CA ASP A 63 3.52 12.68 3.79
C ASP A 63 2.64 13.86 4.25
N TYR A 64 2.10 13.78 5.48
CA TYR A 64 1.25 14.81 6.11
C TYR A 64 -0.18 14.97 5.57
N ALA A 65 -0.68 14.08 4.70
CA ALA A 65 -2.10 14.05 4.36
C ALA A 65 -2.95 13.58 5.55
N SER A 66 -3.56 14.51 6.29
CA SER A 66 -4.45 14.20 7.42
C SER A 66 -5.66 15.12 7.46
N SER A 67 -6.78 14.61 8.00
CA SER A 67 -7.99 15.38 8.32
C SER A 67 -7.94 16.08 9.67
N LYS A 68 -6.87 15.88 10.47
CA LYS A 68 -6.72 16.48 11.80
C LYS A 68 -5.65 17.59 11.77
N PRO A 69 -5.90 18.76 12.38
CA PRO A 69 -4.87 19.76 12.60
C PRO A 69 -3.95 19.34 13.75
N GLY A 70 -2.64 19.25 13.50
CA GLY A 70 -1.64 18.93 14.52
C GLY A 70 -0.25 18.66 13.94
N PRO A 71 0.84 18.87 14.71
CA PRO A 71 2.20 18.67 14.23
C PRO A 71 2.56 17.19 13.97
N ASN A 72 1.76 16.24 14.47
CA ASN A 72 1.99 14.80 14.35
C ASN A 72 0.91 14.06 13.54
N SER A 73 -0.11 14.75 13.03
CA SER A 73 -1.17 14.15 12.22
C SER A 73 -0.67 13.88 10.79
N GLY A 74 -1.08 12.75 10.21
CA GLY A 74 -0.67 12.35 8.85
C GLY A 74 0.69 11.68 8.73
N LEU A 75 1.39 11.44 9.85
CA LEU A 75 2.69 10.76 9.88
C LEU A 75 2.61 9.22 9.86
N GLY A 76 1.43 8.65 10.11
CA GLY A 76 1.27 7.20 10.31
C GLY A 76 1.67 6.38 9.08
N LEU A 77 1.07 6.70 7.93
CA LEU A 77 1.33 5.97 6.69
C LEU A 77 2.76 6.21 6.17
N GLY A 78 3.25 7.46 6.20
CA GLY A 78 4.64 7.77 5.84
C GLY A 78 5.69 7.01 6.66
N ARG A 79 5.49 6.89 7.98
CA ARG A 79 6.33 6.06 8.85
C ARG A 79 6.23 4.58 8.50
N LEU A 80 5.02 4.09 8.26
CA LEU A 80 4.78 2.70 7.87
C LEU A 80 5.49 2.35 6.55
N LEU A 81 5.35 3.19 5.51
CA LEU A 81 6.00 3.01 4.21
C LEU A 81 7.52 2.92 4.34
N ARG A 82 8.11 3.73 5.23
CA ARG A 82 9.55 3.72 5.52
C ARG A 82 9.99 2.41 6.18
N GLN A 83 9.23 1.92 7.16
CA GLN A 83 9.55 0.67 7.85
C GLN A 83 9.36 -0.54 6.93
N VAL A 84 8.28 -0.57 6.16
CA VAL A 84 8.03 -1.64 5.18
C VAL A 84 9.15 -1.71 4.14
N ARG A 85 9.65 -0.57 3.68
CA ARG A 85 10.79 -0.52 2.77
C ARG A 85 12.08 -1.06 3.39
N ALA A 86 12.37 -0.72 4.65
CA ALA A 86 13.54 -1.22 5.36
C ALA A 86 13.52 -2.76 5.53
N LEU A 87 12.32 -3.35 5.51
CA LEU A 87 12.11 -4.79 5.63
C LEU A 87 11.90 -5.49 4.27
N ASP A 88 12.14 -4.80 3.15
CA ASP A 88 11.87 -5.30 1.80
C ASP A 88 10.44 -5.84 1.64
N GLY A 89 9.49 -5.25 2.37
CA GLY A 89 8.08 -5.62 2.36
C GLY A 89 7.26 -4.85 1.34
N PHE A 90 5.96 -5.16 1.29
CA PHE A 90 4.98 -4.39 0.54
C PHE A 90 3.75 -4.05 1.38
N ILE A 91 3.07 -2.98 1.00
CA ILE A 91 1.76 -2.56 1.51
C ILE A 91 0.75 -2.63 0.38
N ARG A 92 -0.46 -3.05 0.68
CA ARG A 92 -1.63 -2.91 -0.18
C ARG A 92 -2.72 -2.17 0.57
N PHE A 93 -3.38 -1.25 -0.09
CA PHE A 93 -4.40 -0.39 0.48
C PHE A 93 -5.61 -0.35 -0.47
N ARG A 94 -6.80 -0.73 0.02
CA ARG A 94 -8.03 -0.81 -0.77
C ARG A 94 -9.12 0.02 -0.13
N THR A 95 -9.72 0.94 -0.90
CA THR A 95 -10.84 1.78 -0.47
C THR A 95 -11.74 2.14 -1.66
N SER A 96 -13.07 2.19 -1.47
CA SER A 96 -14.04 2.57 -2.52
C SER A 96 -13.85 1.79 -3.83
N THR A 97 -13.44 2.42 -4.95
CA THR A 97 -13.15 1.75 -6.24
C THR A 97 -11.65 1.69 -6.57
N ALA A 98 -10.77 2.12 -5.65
CA ALA A 98 -9.33 2.16 -5.87
C ALA A 98 -8.54 1.20 -4.96
N GLU A 99 -7.45 0.67 -5.51
CA GLU A 99 -6.43 -0.08 -4.78
C GLU A 99 -5.05 0.53 -5.08
N ALA A 100 -4.22 0.63 -4.06
CA ALA A 100 -2.83 1.03 -4.17
C ALA A 100 -1.93 -0.03 -3.58
N VAL A 101 -0.83 -0.34 -4.26
CA VAL A 101 0.20 -1.25 -3.77
C VAL A 101 1.53 -0.52 -3.75
N PHE A 102 2.21 -0.57 -2.62
CA PHE A 102 3.57 -0.06 -2.46
C PHE A 102 4.50 -1.24 -2.19
N ALA A 103 5.41 -1.55 -3.11
CA ALA A 103 6.45 -2.54 -2.89
C ALA A 103 7.77 -1.84 -2.58
N GLY A 104 8.20 -1.92 -1.32
CA GLY A 104 9.45 -1.32 -0.88
C GLY A 104 10.65 -2.16 -1.29
N SER A 105 11.80 -1.49 -1.46
CA SER A 105 13.10 -2.14 -1.60
C SER A 105 14.11 -1.39 -0.76
N SER A 106 14.81 -2.09 0.13
CA SER A 106 15.95 -1.53 0.87
C SER A 106 17.09 -1.13 -0.09
N ALA A 107 17.16 -1.76 -1.27
CA ALA A 107 18.13 -1.47 -2.32
C ALA A 107 17.74 -0.26 -3.21
N GLN A 108 16.53 0.29 -3.11
CA GLN A 108 16.15 1.49 -3.86
C GLN A 108 16.80 2.73 -3.22
N ARG A 109 17.63 3.43 -4.00
CA ARG A 109 18.29 4.68 -3.57
C ARG A 109 17.33 5.87 -3.50
N ASP A 110 16.23 5.82 -4.23
CA ASP A 110 15.22 6.88 -4.19
C ASP A 110 14.38 6.78 -2.92
N SER A 111 14.21 7.91 -2.25
CA SER A 111 13.42 8.03 -1.03
C SER A 111 11.91 8.07 -1.32
N SER A 112 11.52 8.34 -2.56
CA SER A 112 10.11 8.44 -2.93
C SER A 112 9.46 7.06 -3.08
N PRO A 113 8.39 6.75 -2.32
CA PRO A 113 7.60 5.56 -2.58
C PRO A 113 6.86 5.73 -3.91
N MET A 114 7.07 4.84 -4.89
CA MET A 114 6.21 4.78 -6.07
C MET A 114 5.04 3.83 -5.80
N PRO A 115 3.80 4.33 -5.58
CA PRO A 115 2.64 3.47 -5.49
C PRO A 115 2.21 2.99 -6.87
N HIS A 116 1.71 1.76 -6.93
CA HIS A 116 0.99 1.22 -8.08
C HIS A 116 -0.50 1.33 -7.79
N ILE A 117 -1.24 2.11 -8.58
CA ILE A 117 -2.64 2.41 -8.30
C ILE A 117 -3.53 1.85 -9.41
N ALA A 118 -4.58 1.14 -9.01
CA ALA A 118 -5.64 0.67 -9.88
C ALA A 118 -6.97 1.31 -9.46
N GLY A 119 -7.73 1.82 -10.44
CA GLY A 119 -9.10 2.29 -10.27
C GLY A 119 -10.13 1.32 -10.85
N ASP A 120 -11.37 1.78 -10.93
CA ASP A 120 -12.52 1.07 -11.53
C ASP A 120 -12.80 -0.33 -10.95
N LEU A 121 -12.35 -0.59 -9.72
CA LEU A 121 -12.64 -1.82 -9.00
C LEU A 121 -14.07 -1.79 -8.45
N PRO A 122 -14.71 -2.94 -8.21
CA PRO A 122 -16.03 -3.00 -7.58
C PRO A 122 -16.05 -2.20 -6.27
N LYS A 123 -17.04 -1.31 -6.11
CA LYS A 123 -17.12 -0.42 -4.95
C LYS A 123 -17.19 -1.21 -3.64
N VAL A 124 -16.31 -0.87 -2.69
CA VAL A 124 -16.32 -1.41 -1.32
C VAL A 124 -16.55 -0.30 -0.30
N VAL A 125 -17.19 -0.63 0.82
CA VAL A 125 -17.31 0.26 1.99
C VAL A 125 -16.20 -0.09 2.97
N GLY A 126 -15.63 0.92 3.62
CA GLY A 126 -14.51 0.75 4.53
C GLY A 126 -13.15 0.77 3.84
N THR A 127 -12.14 0.27 4.54
CA THR A 127 -10.76 0.27 4.08
C THR A 127 -10.04 -0.98 4.55
N VAL A 128 -9.22 -1.55 3.66
CA VAL A 128 -8.31 -2.65 3.98
C VAL A 128 -6.88 -2.18 3.77
N LEU A 129 -6.06 -2.28 4.80
CA LEU A 129 -4.61 -2.08 4.74
C LEU A 129 -3.93 -3.42 5.02
N THR A 130 -3.24 -3.95 4.03
CA THR A 130 -2.41 -5.15 4.15
C THR A 130 -0.95 -4.74 4.18
N ILE A 131 -0.19 -5.30 5.12
CA ILE A 131 1.26 -5.19 5.21
C ILE A 131 1.81 -6.61 5.08
N ALA A 132 2.75 -6.81 4.16
CA ALA A 132 3.38 -8.11 3.95
C ALA A 132 4.91 -7.95 4.02
N ILE A 133 5.54 -8.72 4.89
CA ILE A 133 6.98 -8.69 5.13
C ILE A 133 7.57 -10.06 4.75
N PRO A 134 8.58 -10.11 3.88
CA PRO A 134 9.27 -11.36 3.59
C PRO A 134 9.95 -11.90 4.85
N LEU A 135 9.84 -13.20 5.05
CA LEU A 135 10.57 -13.91 6.09
C LEU A 135 11.90 -14.39 5.50
N ALA A 136 13.01 -14.01 6.11
CA ALA A 136 14.30 -14.65 5.86
C ALA A 136 14.29 -16.00 6.58
N LEU A 137 14.18 -17.12 5.85
CA LEU A 137 14.24 -18.48 6.41
C LEU A 137 15.34 -19.32 5.77
#